data_AF-A0A2T1FCH8-F1
#
_entry.id   AF-A0A2T1FCH8-F1
#
_cell.length_a   1.000
_cell.length_b   1.000
_cell.length_c   1.000
_cell.angle_alpha   90.00
_cell.angle_beta   90.00
_cell.angle_gamma   90.00
#
_symmetry.space_group_name_H-M   'P 1'
#
loop_
_entity.id
_entity.type
_entity.pdbx_description
1 polymer ?
#
loop_
_entity_poly.entity_id
_entity_poly.type
_entity_poly.pdbx_seq_one_letter_code
_entity_poly.pdbx_strand_id
1 'polypeptide(L)'
;MRTAYQYKLRPTKQQIIELERWRSMLCSQYNYLLADRFNWYEQNRSPINACPLVCYLPELRDNPDYFSQKKTLPQLKKTHPWYSEVYSQVLQDVVKRVQVTFDRLLKGDSNGKRSGRPRFKARNRYRTFTYPQMKDGCLKGNLINLPMFGKVKVVLHRPIPDGFKVKTASVTKKADGFYLTLSLKDATVPTIKPDLNPDKITGIDVGLKEFLTTSEGETVAIPTLSRKAQKRLR
;
A
#
# COMPACT_ATOMS: atom_id res chain seq x y z
N MET A 1 -12.66 10.56 9.11
CA MET A 1 -11.85 10.98 7.93
C MET A 1 -10.52 10.21 7.89
N ARG A 2 -9.97 9.91 6.70
CA ARG A 2 -8.64 9.28 6.55
C ARG A 2 -7.76 10.13 5.63
N THR A 3 -6.56 10.48 6.09
CA THR A 3 -5.57 11.26 5.35
C THR A 3 -4.22 10.56 5.37
N ALA A 4 -3.30 10.97 4.49
CA ALA A 4 -1.96 10.40 4.40
C ALA A 4 -0.91 11.50 4.34
N TYR A 5 0.00 11.53 5.31
CA TYR A 5 1.10 12.49 5.37
C TYR A 5 2.43 11.78 5.10
N GLN A 6 3.30 12.39 4.29
CA GLN A 6 4.61 11.82 3.96
C GLN A 6 5.74 12.72 4.45
N TYR A 7 6.70 12.14 5.17
CA TYR A 7 7.84 12.82 5.77
C TYR A 7 9.17 12.19 5.34
N LYS A 8 10.25 12.97 5.35
CA LYS A 8 11.60 12.44 5.11
C LYS A 8 12.17 11.83 6.40
N LEU A 9 12.73 10.63 6.30
CA LEU A 9 13.45 9.98 7.41
C LEU A 9 14.93 10.40 7.39
N ARG A 10 15.52 10.51 8.58
CA ARG A 10 16.95 10.70 8.83
C ARG A 10 17.48 9.52 9.67
N PRO A 11 17.50 8.30 9.11
CA PRO A 11 18.02 7.12 9.80
C PRO A 11 19.55 7.21 9.99
N THR A 12 20.08 6.52 10.99
CA THR A 12 21.53 6.30 11.17
C THR A 12 22.09 5.39 10.07
N LYS A 13 23.42 5.33 9.91
CA LYS A 13 24.05 4.43 8.93
C LYS A 13 23.66 2.96 9.15
N GLN A 14 23.62 2.51 10.40
CA GLN A 14 23.20 1.15 10.74
C GLN A 14 21.71 0.92 10.40
N GLN A 15 20.83 1.87 10.72
CA GLN A 15 19.41 1.77 10.34
C GLN A 15 19.23 1.72 8.83
N ILE A 16 20.03 2.44 8.05
CA ILE A 16 19.99 2.40 6.57
C ILE A 16 20.30 0.99 6.07
N ILE A 17 21.37 0.37 6.59
CA ILE A 17 21.77 -1.00 6.21
C ILE A 17 20.62 -1.97 6.49
N GLU A 18 20.04 -1.92 7.68
CA GLU A 18 18.93 -2.81 8.06
C GLU A 18 17.66 -2.56 7.25
N LEU A 19 17.33 -1.29 6.96
CA LEU A 19 16.20 -0.94 6.09
C LEU A 19 16.37 -1.51 4.68
N GLU A 20 17.58 -1.48 4.14
CA GLU A 20 17.87 -2.06 2.83
C GLU A 20 17.88 -3.58 2.84
N ARG A 21 18.37 -4.20 3.93
CA ARG A 21 18.33 -5.64 4.15
C ARG A 21 16.89 -6.15 4.20
N TRP A 22 16.04 -5.53 5.02
CA TRP A 22 14.61 -5.84 5.07
C TRP A 22 13.96 -5.70 3.70
N ARG A 23 14.22 -4.60 2.99
CA ARG A 23 13.65 -4.37 1.65
C ARG A 23 14.04 -5.49 0.66
N SER A 24 15.27 -5.97 0.73
CA SER A 24 15.74 -7.09 -0.09
C SER A 24 15.02 -8.38 0.28
N MET A 25 14.94 -8.72 1.56
CA MET A 25 14.25 -9.92 2.05
C MET A 25 12.76 -9.92 1.69
N LEU A 26 12.07 -8.80 1.88
CA LEU A 26 10.65 -8.67 1.54
C LEU A 26 10.41 -8.77 0.03
N CYS A 27 11.36 -8.31 -0.79
CA CYS A 27 11.31 -8.49 -2.24
C CYS A 27 11.41 -9.97 -2.63
N SER A 28 12.35 -10.70 -2.03
CA SER A 28 12.51 -12.14 -2.25
C SER A 28 11.27 -12.90 -1.80
N GLN A 29 10.74 -12.60 -0.60
CA GLN A 29 9.50 -13.20 -0.10
C GLN A 29 8.32 -12.96 -1.03
N TYR A 30 8.16 -11.72 -1.52
CA TYR A 30 7.10 -11.39 -2.47
C TYR A 30 7.20 -12.23 -3.75
N ASN A 31 8.41 -12.33 -4.33
CA ASN A 31 8.61 -13.10 -5.56
C ASN A 31 8.39 -14.60 -5.34
N TYR A 32 8.84 -15.14 -4.21
CA TYR A 32 8.62 -16.55 -3.85
C TYR A 32 7.13 -16.88 -3.74
N LEU A 33 6.37 -16.09 -2.97
CA LEU A 33 4.94 -16.30 -2.79
C LEU A 33 4.15 -16.12 -4.10
N LEU A 34 4.59 -15.18 -4.95
CA LEU A 34 3.99 -14.99 -6.26
C LEU A 34 4.30 -16.16 -7.21
N ALA A 35 5.52 -16.69 -7.16
CA ALA A 35 5.91 -17.87 -7.94
C ALA A 35 5.12 -19.11 -7.52
N ASP A 36 4.96 -19.34 -6.22
CA ASP A 36 4.16 -20.44 -5.67
C ASP A 36 2.70 -20.41 -6.19
N ARG A 37 2.07 -19.22 -6.20
CA ARG A 37 0.73 -19.04 -6.79
C ARG A 37 0.68 -19.29 -8.28
N PHE A 38 1.68 -18.80 -9.02
CA PHE A 38 1.75 -19.06 -10.46
C PHE A 38 1.97 -20.54 -10.74
N ASN A 39 2.84 -21.22 -10.00
CA ASN A 39 3.06 -22.65 -10.17
C ASN A 39 1.76 -23.43 -9.98
N TRP A 40 1.02 -23.15 -8.90
CA TRP A 40 -0.30 -23.75 -8.70
C TRP A 40 -1.28 -23.40 -9.82
N TYR A 41 -1.38 -22.13 -10.19
CA TYR A 41 -2.32 -21.66 -11.21
C TYR A 41 -2.05 -22.25 -12.60
N GLU A 42 -0.80 -22.32 -13.03
CA GLU A 42 -0.40 -22.91 -14.32
C GLU A 42 -0.64 -24.42 -14.35
N GLN A 43 -0.47 -25.10 -13.22
CA GLN A 43 -0.72 -26.54 -13.08
C GLN A 43 -2.21 -26.90 -13.06
N ASN A 44 -3.07 -26.01 -12.56
CA ASN A 44 -4.50 -26.28 -12.36
C ASN A 44 -5.40 -25.59 -13.40
N ARG A 45 -4.88 -24.67 -14.22
CA ARG A 45 -5.67 -24.04 -15.29
C ARG A 45 -5.75 -24.99 -16.48
N SER A 46 -6.96 -25.29 -16.94
CA SER A 46 -7.19 -25.85 -18.27
C SER A 46 -7.94 -24.83 -19.13
N PRO A 47 -7.48 -24.53 -20.35
CA PRO A 47 -8.20 -23.64 -21.28
C PRO A 47 -9.49 -24.28 -21.81
N ILE A 48 -9.63 -25.60 -21.67
CA ILE A 48 -10.79 -26.39 -22.09
C ILE A 48 -11.38 -27.01 -20.83
N ASN A 49 -12.71 -27.17 -20.75
CA ASN A 49 -13.36 -27.98 -19.71
C ASN A 49 -13.07 -29.50 -19.91
N ALA A 50 -11.87 -29.86 -20.35
CA ALA A 50 -11.39 -31.22 -20.56
C ALA A 50 -9.87 -31.24 -20.34
N CYS A 51 -9.36 -32.39 -19.90
CA CYS A 51 -7.93 -32.66 -19.77
C CYS A 51 -7.46 -33.46 -20.99
N PRO A 52 -6.29 -33.18 -21.60
CA PRO A 52 -5.73 -34.04 -22.65
C PRO A 52 -5.52 -35.47 -22.13
N LEU A 53 -5.72 -36.49 -22.98
CA LEU A 53 -5.53 -37.91 -22.62
C LEU A 53 -4.09 -38.26 -22.22
N VAL A 54 -3.12 -37.45 -22.66
CA VAL A 54 -1.72 -37.55 -22.27
C VAL A 54 -1.28 -36.18 -21.77
N CYS A 55 -1.24 -36.00 -20.45
CA CYS A 55 -0.70 -34.80 -19.82
C CYS A 55 0.03 -35.17 -18.53
N TYR A 56 1.00 -34.33 -18.15
CA TYR A 56 1.59 -34.41 -16.82
C TYR A 56 0.55 -33.99 -15.79
N LEU A 57 0.25 -34.88 -14.85
CA LEU A 57 -0.59 -34.56 -13.70
C LEU A 57 0.30 -33.96 -12.60
N PRO A 58 0.09 -32.69 -12.21
CA PRO A 58 0.81 -32.09 -11.11
C PRO A 58 0.43 -32.76 -9.79
N GLU A 59 1.33 -32.71 -8.80
CA GLU A 59 1.00 -33.13 -7.44
C GLU A 59 -0.22 -32.36 -6.91
N LEU A 60 -1.21 -33.11 -6.45
CA LEU A 60 -2.44 -32.53 -5.93
C LEU A 60 -2.13 -31.75 -4.65
N ARG A 61 -2.42 -30.44 -4.68
CA ARG A 61 -2.26 -29.57 -3.53
C ARG A 61 -3.31 -28.46 -3.52
N ASP A 62 -3.65 -28.01 -2.32
CA ASP A 62 -4.59 -26.91 -2.12
C ASP A 62 -4.08 -25.59 -2.73
N ASN A 63 -5.02 -24.72 -3.08
CA ASN A 63 -4.72 -23.39 -3.60
C ASN A 63 -3.91 -22.58 -2.56
N PRO A 64 -2.73 -22.03 -2.93
CA PRO A 64 -1.93 -21.16 -2.07
C PRO A 64 -2.56 -19.77 -1.92
N ASP A 65 -3.69 -19.71 -1.23
CA ASP A 65 -4.43 -18.51 -0.90
C ASP A 65 -3.74 -17.64 0.17
N TYR A 66 -4.41 -16.56 0.59
CA TYR A 66 -3.86 -15.67 1.61
C TYR A 66 -3.63 -16.37 2.96
N PHE A 67 -4.54 -17.26 3.38
CA PHE A 67 -4.48 -17.87 4.71
C PHE A 67 -3.41 -18.97 4.78
N SER A 68 -3.34 -19.82 3.77
CA SER A 68 -2.33 -20.88 3.65
C SER A 68 -0.92 -20.29 3.59
N GLN A 69 -0.66 -19.30 2.73
CA GLN A 69 0.64 -18.64 2.64
C GLN A 69 0.99 -17.82 3.90
N LYS A 70 -0.01 -17.34 4.65
CA LYS A 70 0.23 -16.71 5.96
C LYS A 70 0.63 -17.74 7.03
N LYS A 71 0.06 -18.95 6.97
CA LYS A 71 0.38 -20.07 7.86
C LYS A 71 1.80 -20.60 7.69
N THR A 72 2.44 -20.38 6.54
CA THR A 72 3.85 -20.80 6.31
C THR A 72 4.87 -19.88 6.98
N LEU A 73 4.51 -18.66 7.38
CA LEU A 73 5.45 -17.68 7.95
C LEU A 73 6.19 -18.14 9.22
N PRO A 74 5.59 -18.87 10.17
CA PRO A 74 6.32 -19.43 11.31
C PRO A 74 7.37 -20.46 10.86
N GLN A 75 7.04 -21.32 9.90
CA GLN A 75 7.99 -22.29 9.35
C GLN A 75 9.12 -21.60 8.59
N LEU A 76 8.81 -20.54 7.83
CA LEU A 76 9.81 -19.70 7.16
C LEU A 76 10.84 -19.16 8.16
N LYS A 77 10.41 -18.74 9.36
CA LYS A 77 11.32 -18.25 10.40
C LYS A 77 12.20 -19.36 10.99
N LYS A 78 11.73 -20.62 10.97
CA LYS A 78 12.53 -21.78 11.41
C LYS A 78 13.58 -22.15 10.37
N THR A 79 13.20 -22.21 9.08
CA THR A 79 14.11 -22.58 8.00
C THR A 79 15.07 -21.46 7.61
N HIS A 80 14.65 -20.21 7.77
CA HIS A 80 15.43 -19.02 7.46
C HIS A 80 15.42 -18.05 8.66
N PRO A 81 16.29 -18.28 9.66
CA PRO A 81 16.28 -17.55 10.92
C PRO A 81 16.39 -16.03 10.79
N TRP A 82 17.04 -15.51 9.74
CA TRP A 82 17.14 -14.07 9.50
C TRP A 82 15.77 -13.38 9.29
N TYR A 83 14.72 -14.11 8.89
CA TYR A 83 13.35 -13.57 8.85
C TYR A 83 12.73 -13.32 10.23
N SER A 84 13.32 -13.85 11.31
CA SER A 84 12.90 -13.55 12.69
C SER A 84 13.13 -12.08 13.05
N GLU A 85 14.16 -11.45 12.45
CA GLU A 85 14.52 -10.05 12.62
C GLU A 85 13.49 -9.11 11.99
N VAL A 86 12.72 -9.57 11.00
CA VAL A 86 11.66 -8.79 10.36
C VAL A 86 10.40 -8.80 11.22
N TYR A 87 9.84 -7.62 11.44
CA TYR A 87 8.59 -7.47 12.19
C TYR A 87 7.46 -8.30 11.55
N SER A 88 6.79 -9.11 12.36
CA SER A 88 5.84 -10.13 11.89
C SER A 88 4.71 -9.55 11.04
N GLN A 89 4.18 -8.39 11.41
CA GLN A 89 3.10 -7.75 10.64
C GLN A 89 3.58 -7.26 9.26
N VAL A 90 4.86 -6.88 9.12
CA VAL A 90 5.42 -6.48 7.82
C VAL A 90 5.53 -7.70 6.90
N LEU A 91 5.90 -8.88 7.42
CA LEU A 91 5.87 -10.13 6.63
C LEU A 91 4.44 -10.49 6.19
N GLN A 92 3.47 -10.32 7.08
CA GLN A 92 2.06 -10.56 6.75
C GLN A 92 1.53 -9.57 5.70
N ASP A 93 1.99 -8.32 5.69
CA ASP A 93 1.65 -7.34 4.65
C ASP A 93 2.12 -7.80 3.26
N VAL A 94 3.27 -8.48 3.17
CA VAL A 94 3.76 -9.03 1.89
C VAL A 94 2.79 -10.07 1.34
N VAL A 95 2.30 -11.00 2.17
CA VAL A 95 1.31 -12.01 1.74
C VAL A 95 0.04 -11.32 1.24
N LYS A 96 -0.43 -10.30 1.96
CA LYS A 96 -1.59 -9.50 1.55
C LYS A 96 -1.35 -8.78 0.21
N ARG A 97 -0.14 -8.27 -0.03
CA ARG A 97 0.22 -7.62 -1.29
C ARG A 97 0.20 -8.60 -2.46
N VAL A 98 0.66 -9.84 -2.26
CA VAL A 98 0.56 -10.91 -3.27
C VAL A 98 -0.90 -11.23 -3.55
N GLN A 99 -1.74 -11.36 -2.51
CA GLN A 99 -3.18 -11.59 -2.65
C GLN A 99 -3.84 -10.53 -3.54
N VAL A 100 -3.70 -9.25 -3.21
CA VAL A 100 -4.28 -8.15 -3.99
C VAL A 100 -3.75 -8.14 -5.43
N THR A 101 -2.47 -8.48 -5.62
CA THR A 101 -1.87 -8.52 -6.95
C THR A 101 -2.47 -9.65 -7.81
N PHE A 102 -2.68 -10.83 -7.21
CA PHE A 102 -3.24 -11.98 -7.90
C PHE A 102 -4.75 -11.83 -8.15
N ASP A 103 -5.49 -11.25 -7.20
CA ASP A 103 -6.91 -10.93 -7.39
C ASP A 103 -7.14 -9.98 -8.57
N ARG A 104 -6.27 -8.98 -8.75
CA ARG A 104 -6.33 -8.06 -9.90
C ARG A 104 -6.06 -8.74 -11.25
N LEU A 105 -5.28 -9.82 -11.26
CA LEU A 105 -5.07 -10.63 -12.46
C LEU A 105 -6.33 -11.43 -12.80
N LEU A 106 -6.94 -12.08 -11.80
CA LEU A 106 -8.05 -13.02 -12.01
C LEU A 106 -9.41 -12.32 -12.17
N LYS A 107 -9.75 -11.42 -11.25
CA LYS A 107 -11.07 -10.77 -11.17
C LYS A 107 -11.11 -9.47 -11.99
N GLY A 108 -10.00 -8.76 -12.07
CA GLY A 108 -9.92 -7.43 -12.66
C GLY A 108 -10.24 -6.30 -11.67
N ASP A 109 -10.27 -5.07 -12.19
CA ASP A 109 -10.61 -3.87 -11.42
C ASP A 109 -12.14 -3.69 -11.25
N SER A 110 -12.56 -2.59 -10.61
CA SER A 110 -13.97 -2.26 -10.42
C SER A 110 -14.75 -2.05 -11.72
N ASN A 111 -14.05 -1.91 -12.84
CA ASN A 111 -14.63 -1.74 -14.18
C ASN A 111 -14.58 -3.05 -14.99
N GLY A 112 -14.25 -4.19 -14.35
CA GLY A 112 -14.11 -5.49 -15.00
C GLY A 112 -12.85 -5.64 -15.86
N LYS A 113 -11.94 -4.66 -15.88
CA LYS A 113 -10.71 -4.73 -16.66
C LYS A 113 -9.65 -5.53 -15.91
N ARG A 114 -9.22 -6.65 -16.48
CA ARG A 114 -8.16 -7.48 -15.92
C ARG A 114 -6.81 -6.77 -16.03
N SER A 115 -6.08 -6.74 -14.91
CA SER A 115 -4.68 -6.32 -14.95
C SER A 115 -3.84 -7.37 -15.67
N GLY A 116 -2.83 -6.95 -16.44
CA GLY A 116 -1.88 -7.87 -17.05
C GLY A 116 -1.13 -8.72 -16.00
N ARG A 117 -0.52 -9.83 -16.46
CA ARG A 117 0.21 -10.77 -15.61
C ARG A 117 1.22 -10.04 -14.71
N PRO A 118 1.10 -10.15 -13.37
CA PRO A 118 2.07 -9.60 -12.45
C PRO A 118 3.49 -10.11 -12.73
N ARG A 119 4.46 -9.19 -12.74
CA ARG A 119 5.87 -9.52 -12.92
C ARG A 119 6.56 -9.64 -11.56
N PHE A 120 7.56 -10.53 -11.47
CA PHE A 120 8.50 -10.51 -10.36
C PHE A 120 9.15 -9.14 -10.23
N LYS A 121 9.39 -8.73 -8.99
CA LYS A 121 9.96 -7.43 -8.66
C LYS A 121 11.47 -7.58 -8.52
N ALA A 122 12.20 -6.71 -9.20
CA ALA A 122 13.62 -6.52 -8.94
C ALA A 122 13.80 -5.68 -7.66
N ARG A 123 14.97 -5.77 -7.02
CA ARG A 123 15.27 -5.05 -5.77
C ARG A 123 15.01 -3.54 -5.86
N ASN A 124 15.28 -2.91 -7.01
CA ASN A 124 14.99 -1.49 -7.25
C ASN A 124 13.49 -1.14 -7.42
N ARG A 125 12.64 -2.13 -7.76
CA ARG A 125 11.19 -1.99 -7.94
C ARG A 125 10.39 -2.27 -6.67
N TYR A 126 10.97 -2.99 -5.71
CA TYR A 126 10.39 -3.16 -4.37
C TYR A 126 10.85 -2.04 -3.44
N ARG A 127 10.12 -0.92 -3.45
CA ARG A 127 10.55 0.32 -2.75
C ARG A 127 9.95 0.50 -1.37
N THR A 128 8.80 -0.11 -1.12
CA THR A 128 7.96 0.20 0.05
C THR A 128 7.63 -1.05 0.84
N PHE A 129 7.75 -0.95 2.16
CA PHE A 129 7.16 -1.90 3.09
C PHE A 129 6.29 -1.14 4.10
N THR A 130 5.28 -1.82 4.63
CA THR A 130 4.24 -1.19 5.43
C THR A 130 4.07 -1.92 6.76
N TYR A 131 4.00 -1.15 7.83
CA TYR A 131 3.46 -1.54 9.12
C TYR A 131 1.94 -1.36 9.08
N PRO A 132 1.16 -2.45 9.03
CA PRO A 132 -0.30 -2.39 8.97
C PRO A 132 -0.94 -1.80 10.21
N GLN A 133 -0.22 -1.81 11.34
CA GLN A 133 -0.65 -1.21 12.58
C GLN A 133 0.54 -0.54 13.26
N MET A 134 0.32 0.68 13.74
CA MET A 134 1.25 1.39 14.59
C MET A 134 0.66 1.52 16.01
N LYS A 135 1.53 1.53 17.01
CA LYS A 135 1.14 1.83 18.39
C LYS A 135 0.80 3.32 18.53
N ASP A 136 -0.13 3.64 19.40
CA ASP A 136 -0.42 5.03 19.77
C ASP A 136 0.81 5.68 20.39
N GLY A 137 1.00 6.98 20.15
CA GLY A 137 2.19 7.71 20.61
C GLY A 137 3.50 7.27 19.97
N CYS A 138 3.46 6.62 18.80
CA CYS A 138 4.67 6.20 18.08
C CYS A 138 5.53 7.37 17.59
N LEU A 139 4.95 8.56 17.41
CA LEU A 139 5.68 9.79 17.07
C LEU A 139 5.79 10.66 18.33
N LYS A 140 7.01 10.98 18.76
CA LYS A 140 7.30 11.88 19.87
C LYS A 140 8.30 12.95 19.40
N GLY A 141 7.85 14.20 19.34
CA GLY A 141 8.64 15.27 18.71
C GLY A 141 9.04 14.87 17.29
N ASN A 142 10.32 14.99 16.96
CA ASN A 142 10.87 14.61 15.65
C ASN A 142 11.36 13.16 15.54
N LEU A 143 10.97 12.27 16.47
CA LEU A 143 11.38 10.87 16.50
C LEU A 143 10.17 9.94 16.35
N ILE A 144 10.23 9.03 15.40
CA ILE A 144 9.25 7.94 15.28
C ILE A 144 9.85 6.63 15.81
N ASN A 145 9.09 5.90 16.62
CA ASN A 145 9.45 4.55 17.04
C ASN A 145 8.92 3.54 16.02
N LEU A 146 9.83 2.94 15.25
CA LEU A 146 9.53 1.86 14.31
C LEU A 146 9.89 0.52 14.94
N PRO A 147 8.97 -0.46 15.02
CA PRO A 147 9.28 -1.79 15.55
C PRO A 147 10.51 -2.40 14.86
N MET A 148 11.41 -2.96 15.67
CA MET A 148 12.74 -3.51 15.31
C MET A 148 13.82 -2.48 14.90
N PHE A 149 13.47 -1.25 14.55
CA PHE A 149 14.46 -0.19 14.23
C PHE A 149 14.65 0.84 15.36
N GLY A 150 13.77 0.83 16.35
CA GLY A 150 13.77 1.78 17.45
C GLY A 150 13.38 3.19 17.01
N LYS A 151 13.96 4.20 17.66
CA LYS A 151 13.70 5.62 17.37
C LYS A 151 14.45 6.04 16.11
N VAL A 152 13.73 6.55 15.13
CA VAL A 152 14.25 7.07 13.86
C VAL A 152 13.87 8.54 13.74
N LYS A 153 14.82 9.40 13.37
CA LYS A 153 14.56 10.84 13.19
C LYS A 153 13.72 11.10 11.94
N VAL A 154 12.75 11.99 12.07
CA VAL A 154 11.80 12.38 11.01
C VAL A 154 11.86 13.88 10.82
N VAL A 155 11.87 14.33 9.58
CA VAL A 155 11.72 15.75 9.24
C VAL A 155 10.23 16.09 9.20
N LEU A 156 9.70 16.54 10.33
CA LEU A 156 8.32 16.98 10.48
C LEU A 156 8.18 18.42 9.97
N HIS A 157 7.87 18.57 8.68
CA HIS A 157 7.53 19.86 8.07
C HIS A 157 6.06 20.25 8.32
N ARG A 158 5.24 19.33 8.84
CA ARG A 158 3.84 19.55 9.23
C ARG A 158 3.52 18.74 10.48
N PRO A 159 2.90 19.33 11.52
CA PRO A 159 2.43 18.58 12.68
C PRO A 159 1.29 17.62 12.28
N ILE A 160 1.08 16.58 13.09
CA ILE A 160 -0.11 15.75 12.98
C ILE A 160 -1.28 16.57 13.53
N PRO A 161 -2.42 16.69 12.83
CA PRO A 161 -3.54 17.48 13.32
C PRO A 161 -4.15 16.84 14.58
N ASP A 162 -4.71 17.67 15.45
CA ASP A 162 -5.34 17.20 16.68
C ASP A 162 -6.50 16.24 16.38
N GLY A 163 -6.69 15.23 17.25
CA GLY A 163 -7.69 14.18 17.06
C GLY A 163 -7.30 13.06 16.08
N PHE A 164 -6.26 13.25 15.25
CA PHE A 164 -5.82 12.19 14.31
C PHE A 164 -4.90 11.16 14.98
N LYS A 165 -5.20 9.89 14.75
CA LYS A 165 -4.36 8.76 15.17
C LYS A 165 -3.62 8.14 13.99
N VAL A 166 -2.36 7.77 14.20
CA VAL A 166 -1.55 7.05 13.21
C VAL A 166 -2.02 5.60 13.14
N LYS A 167 -2.57 5.20 11.98
CA LYS A 167 -3.03 3.82 11.76
C LYS A 167 -1.97 2.95 11.13
N THR A 168 -1.39 3.40 10.02
CA THR A 168 -0.37 2.65 9.27
C THR A 168 0.85 3.53 9.05
N ALA A 169 2.02 2.90 8.95
CA ALA A 169 3.26 3.55 8.56
C ALA A 169 3.89 2.80 7.39
N SER A 170 4.21 3.48 6.30
CA SER A 170 4.88 2.88 5.15
C SER A 170 6.22 3.54 4.93
N VAL A 171 7.29 2.75 4.93
CA VAL A 171 8.64 3.23 4.65
C VAL A 171 8.95 2.99 3.19
N THR A 172 9.30 4.04 2.46
CA THR A 172 9.57 4.03 1.02
C THR A 172 10.97 4.54 0.73
N LYS A 173 11.76 3.76 -0.02
CA LYS A 173 13.04 4.20 -0.56
C LYS A 173 12.83 5.00 -1.85
N LYS A 174 13.25 6.25 -1.85
CA LYS A 174 13.37 7.12 -3.03
C LYS A 174 14.86 7.34 -3.37
N ALA A 175 15.13 8.06 -4.47
CA ALA A 175 16.48 8.32 -4.93
C ALA A 175 17.34 9.04 -3.87
N ASP A 176 16.76 10.01 -3.17
CA ASP A 176 17.43 10.90 -2.23
C ASP A 176 17.31 10.48 -0.75
N GLY A 177 16.74 9.30 -0.47
CA GLY A 177 16.63 8.77 0.89
C GLY A 177 15.37 7.97 1.17
N PHE A 178 15.11 7.76 2.46
CA PHE A 178 13.92 7.07 2.94
C PHE A 178 12.83 8.06 3.34
N TYR A 179 11.60 7.70 3.04
CA TYR A 179 10.40 8.46 3.35
C TYR A 179 9.43 7.61 4.15
N LEU A 180 8.74 8.25 5.08
CA LEU A 180 7.71 7.67 5.91
C LEU A 180 6.37 8.25 5.52
N THR A 181 5.46 7.40 5.04
CA THR A 181 4.06 7.77 4.82
C THR A 181 3.22 7.26 5.98
N LEU A 182 2.63 8.17 6.75
CA LEU A 182 1.70 7.88 7.83
C LEU A 182 0.27 8.01 7.32
N SER A 183 -0.52 6.95 7.49
CA SER A 183 -1.97 7.06 7.32
C SER A 183 -2.59 7.47 8.64
N LEU A 184 -3.23 8.63 8.64
CA LEU A 184 -3.89 9.22 9.78
C LEU A 184 -5.39 8.95 9.68
N LYS A 185 -6.01 8.59 10.80
CA LYS A 185 -7.46 8.42 10.88
C LYS A 185 -7.98 9.26 12.04
N ASP A 186 -8.95 10.10 11.72
CA ASP A 186 -9.81 10.73 12.70
C ASP A 186 -11.13 9.96 12.77
N ALA A 187 -11.48 9.51 13.97
CA ALA A 187 -12.70 8.76 14.26
C ALA A 187 -13.88 9.67 14.63
N THR A 188 -13.63 10.94 14.94
CA THR A 188 -14.65 11.91 15.34
C THR A 188 -15.42 12.45 14.14
N VAL A 189 -14.78 12.55 12.97
CA VAL A 189 -15.47 12.94 11.74
C VAL A 189 -16.48 11.85 11.36
N PRO A 190 -17.80 12.16 11.37
CA PRO A 190 -18.83 11.19 11.07
C PRO A 190 -18.68 10.65 9.66
N THR A 191 -19.03 9.38 9.49
CA THR A 191 -19.14 8.80 8.15
C THR A 191 -20.45 9.33 7.60
N ILE A 192 -20.39 10.27 6.66
CA ILE A 192 -21.58 10.78 5.97
C ILE A 192 -22.19 9.58 5.26
N LYS A 193 -23.30 9.06 5.79
CA LYS A 193 -24.19 8.22 5.00
C LYS A 193 -24.96 9.20 4.12
N PRO A 194 -25.02 8.98 2.79
CA PRO A 194 -25.84 9.83 1.96
C PRO A 194 -27.30 9.61 2.35
N ASP A 195 -27.84 10.56 3.12
CA ASP A 195 -29.28 10.74 3.25
C ASP A 195 -29.72 11.48 1.99
N LEU A 196 -30.03 10.71 0.95
CA LEU A 196 -30.39 11.26 -0.35
C LEU A 196 -31.82 11.79 -0.24
N ASN A 197 -31.95 13.10 -0.11
CA ASN A 197 -33.23 13.76 -0.34
C ASN A 197 -33.40 13.98 -1.85
N PRO A 198 -34.33 13.28 -2.54
CA PRO A 198 -34.54 13.42 -3.97
C PRO A 198 -34.90 14.85 -4.40
N ASP A 199 -35.50 15.62 -3.48
CA ASP A 199 -35.95 16.99 -3.74
C ASP A 199 -34.84 18.03 -3.61
N LYS A 200 -33.65 17.64 -3.11
CA LYS A 200 -32.46 18.49 -2.94
C LYS A 200 -31.25 17.93 -3.69
N ILE A 201 -31.45 17.62 -4.97
CA ILE A 201 -30.38 17.22 -5.88
C ILE A 201 -29.92 18.44 -6.67
N THR A 202 -28.68 18.86 -6.44
CA THR A 202 -28.05 19.96 -7.20
C THR A 202 -27.07 19.37 -8.22
N GLY A 203 -27.25 19.72 -9.49
CA GLY A 203 -26.29 19.37 -10.54
C GLY A 203 -25.03 20.21 -10.40
N ILE A 204 -23.86 19.60 -10.57
CA ILE A 204 -22.56 20.29 -10.53
C ILE A 204 -21.90 20.11 -11.90
N ASP A 205 -21.68 21.21 -12.61
CA ASP A 205 -20.81 21.26 -13.78
C ASP A 205 -19.45 21.88 -13.42
N VAL A 206 -18.37 21.30 -13.94
CA VAL A 206 -16.99 21.66 -13.58
C VAL A 206 -16.29 22.19 -14.84
N GLY A 207 -15.98 23.48 -14.87
CA GLY A 207 -15.60 24.19 -16.09
C GLY A 207 -14.16 24.71 -16.12
N LEU A 208 -13.77 25.22 -17.29
CA LEU A 208 -12.53 25.98 -17.50
C LEU A 208 -12.70 27.50 -17.33
N LYS A 209 -13.94 27.98 -17.32
CA LYS A 209 -14.30 29.39 -17.08
C LYS A 209 -14.56 29.63 -15.59
N GLU A 210 -15.46 28.84 -15.01
CA GLU A 210 -15.76 28.78 -13.58
C GLU A 210 -15.33 27.43 -13.01
N PHE A 211 -14.91 27.40 -11.74
CA PHE A 211 -14.44 26.17 -11.08
C PHE A 211 -15.57 25.16 -10.93
N LEU A 212 -16.73 25.61 -10.45
CA LEU A 212 -17.96 24.84 -10.50
C LEU A 212 -19.14 25.78 -10.74
N THR A 213 -20.16 25.26 -11.42
CA THR A 213 -21.46 25.90 -11.58
C THR A 213 -22.53 24.93 -11.10
N THR A 214 -23.43 25.40 -10.24
CA THR A 214 -24.56 24.60 -9.75
C THR A 214 -25.73 24.71 -10.71
N SER A 215 -26.66 23.75 -10.69
CA SER A 215 -27.93 23.83 -11.43
C SER A 215 -28.80 25.03 -11.01
N GLU A 216 -28.51 25.63 -9.86
CA GLU A 216 -29.15 26.84 -9.33
C GLU A 216 -28.48 28.12 -9.84
N GLY A 217 -27.43 28.00 -10.68
CA GLY A 217 -26.72 29.12 -11.28
C GLY A 217 -25.63 29.73 -10.38
N GLU A 218 -25.39 29.17 -9.20
CA GLU A 218 -24.28 29.61 -8.35
C GLU A 218 -22.95 29.19 -8.97
N THR A 219 -21.99 30.11 -8.97
CA THR A 219 -20.67 29.89 -9.57
C THR A 219 -19.58 30.08 -8.53
N VAL A 220 -18.60 29.17 -8.54
CA VAL A 220 -17.35 29.35 -7.80
C VAL A 220 -16.26 29.66 -8.81
N ALA A 221 -15.57 30.78 -8.62
CA ALA A 221 -14.50 31.20 -9.50
C ALA A 221 -13.28 30.27 -9.41
N ILE A 222 -12.52 30.16 -10.50
CA ILE A 222 -11.31 29.34 -10.56
C ILE A 222 -10.24 29.86 -9.57
N PRO A 223 -9.72 29.00 -8.67
CA PRO A 223 -8.61 29.37 -7.81
C PRO A 223 -7.37 29.73 -8.64
N THR A 224 -6.98 31.00 -8.66
CA THR A 224 -5.83 31.49 -9.44
C THR A 224 -4.47 31.28 -8.76
N LEU A 225 -4.41 30.51 -7.66
CA LEU A 225 -3.22 30.29 -6.84
C LEU A 225 -2.03 29.77 -7.66
N SER A 226 -2.24 28.79 -8.54
CA SER A 226 -1.18 28.22 -9.39
C SER A 226 -0.62 29.25 -10.39
N ARG A 227 -1.49 30.01 -11.06
CA ARG A 227 -1.08 31.07 -12.00
C ARG A 227 -0.30 32.19 -11.32
N LYS A 228 -0.72 32.59 -10.10
CA LYS A 228 -0.02 33.58 -9.28
C LYS A 228 1.37 33.07 -8.85
N ALA A 229 1.48 31.81 -8.44
CA ALA A 229 2.75 31.19 -8.09
C ALA A 229 3.70 31.07 -9.30
N GLN A 230 3.17 30.71 -10.47
CA GLN A 230 3.96 30.61 -11.71
C GLN A 230 4.57 31.95 -12.14
N LYS A 231 3.85 33.07 -11.97
CA LYS A 231 4.41 34.41 -12.22
C LYS A 231 5.60 34.77 -11.32
N ARG A 232 5.72 34.17 -10.12
CA ARG A 232 6.85 34.38 -9.20
C ARG A 232 8.08 33.52 -9.53
N LEU A 233 7.93 32.53 -10.40
CA LEU A 233 8.99 31.63 -10.84
C LEU A 233 9.62 32.05 -12.19
N ARG A 234 9.07 33.09 -12.81
CA ARG A 234 9.62 33.79 -13.97
C ARG A 234 10.21 35.11 -13.50
#